data_AF-A0A527CRZ1-F1
#
_entry.id   AF-A0A527CRZ1-F1
#
_cell.length_a   1.000
_cell.length_b   1.000
_cell.length_c   1.000
_cell.angle_alpha   90.00
_cell.angle_beta   90.00
_cell.angle_gamma   90.00
#
_symmetry.space_group_name_H-M   'P 1'
#
loop_
_entity.id
_entity.type
_entity.pdbx_description
1 polymer ?
#
loop_
_entity_poly.entity_id
_entity_poly.type
_entity_poly.pdbx_seq_one_letter_code
_entity_poly.pdbx_strand_id
1 'polypeptide(L)' 'TPVEADNPVTRSNDSRVHPCGALWMGTMGKKEEKGAGSIYWFFKGELRRLFSDITVSNSICFSQDGTIAYYTDT' A
#
# COMPACT_ATOMS: atom_id res chain seq x y z
N THR A 1 3.52 -7.00 12.89
CA THR A 1 2.85 -7.83 11.86
C THR A 1 3.67 -7.77 10.59
N PRO A 2 4.18 -8.91 10.09
CA PRO A 2 4.93 -8.94 8.83
C PRO A 2 4.02 -8.63 7.63
N VAL A 3 4.55 -7.97 6.61
CA VAL A 3 3.89 -7.74 5.32
C VAL A 3 4.65 -8.54 4.27
N GLU A 4 3.97 -9.49 3.60
CA GLU A 4 4.53 -10.29 2.50
C GLU A 4 5.91 -10.92 2.80
N ALA A 5 6.21 -11.26 4.06
CA ALA A 5 7.55 -11.67 4.47
C ALA A 5 8.07 -12.93 3.73
N ASP A 6 7.15 -13.79 3.31
CA ASP A 6 7.45 -15.03 2.58
C ASP A 6 7.44 -14.84 1.05
N ASN A 7 7.21 -13.61 0.56
CA ASN A 7 7.19 -13.30 -0.86
C ASN A 7 8.53 -12.66 -1.29
N PRO A 8 9.45 -13.43 -1.92
CA PRO A 8 10.74 -12.88 -2.33
C PRO A 8 10.63 -11.95 -3.54
N VAL A 9 9.49 -11.94 -4.25
CA VAL A 9 9.30 -11.17 -5.49
C VAL A 9 9.06 -9.69 -5.20
N THR A 10 8.35 -9.37 -4.12
CA THR A 10 7.87 -8.03 -3.86
C THR A 10 8.80 -7.22 -2.96
N ARG A 11 8.60 -5.91 -2.97
CA ARG A 11 9.20 -4.92 -2.07
C ARG A 11 8.17 -3.88 -1.68
N SER A 12 8.41 -3.15 -0.61
CA SER A 12 7.65 -1.91 -0.32
C SER A 12 7.91 -0.85 -1.38
N ASN A 13 6.94 0.05 -1.58
CA ASN A 13 7.04 1.22 -2.44
C ASN A 13 6.55 2.49 -1.74
N ASP A 14 5.49 3.13 -2.22
CA ASP A 14 4.96 4.37 -1.65
C ASP A 14 4.16 4.12 -0.36
N SER A 15 4.13 5.14 0.51
CA SER A 15 3.33 5.10 1.73
C SER A 15 2.91 6.48 2.20
N ARG A 16 1.76 6.54 2.89
CA ARG A 16 1.30 7.74 3.59
C ARG A 16 0.51 7.42 4.83
N VAL A 17 0.67 8.25 5.87
CA VAL A 17 -0.16 8.20 7.07
C VAL A 17 -1.46 8.97 6.83
N HIS A 18 -2.59 8.28 6.96
CA HIS A 18 -3.93 8.84 6.97
C HIS A 18 -4.11 9.79 8.17
N PRO A 19 -4.94 10.85 8.09
CA PRO A 19 -5.17 11.78 9.22
C PRO A 19 -5.56 11.12 10.56
N CYS A 20 -6.19 9.94 10.53
CA CYS A 20 -6.52 9.17 11.74
C CYS A 20 -5.33 8.42 12.38
N GLY A 21 -4.14 8.48 11.77
CA GLY A 21 -2.92 7.80 12.23
C GLY A 21 -2.68 6.42 11.63
N ALA A 22 -3.52 5.94 10.71
CA ALA A 22 -3.30 4.68 10.02
C ALA A 22 -2.26 4.83 8.89
N LEU A 23 -1.33 3.89 8.78
CA LEU A 23 -0.38 3.84 7.66
C LEU A 23 -1.00 3.10 6.48
N TRP A 24 -1.05 3.74 5.32
CA TRP A 24 -1.26 3.06 4.05
C TRP A 24 0.09 2.86 3.37
N MET A 25 0.42 1.63 3.01
CA MET A 25 1.71 1.28 2.39
C MET A 25 1.47 0.33 1.22
N GLY A 26 2.05 0.67 0.08
CA GLY A 26 1.99 -0.13 -1.13
C GLY A 26 3.20 -1.05 -1.29
N THR A 27 2.98 -2.25 -1.81
CA THR A 27 4.01 -3.17 -2.31
C THR A 27 3.98 -3.21 -3.83
N MET A 28 5.09 -3.62 -4.42
CA MET A 28 5.21 -3.88 -5.86
C MET A 28 6.21 -5.00 -6.12
N GLY A 29 6.16 -5.59 -7.30
CA GLY A 29 7.20 -6.49 -7.76
C GLY A 29 8.55 -5.78 -7.89
N LYS A 30 9.65 -6.44 -7.51
CA LYS A 30 11.02 -5.88 -7.62
C LYS A 30 11.41 -5.56 -9.06
N LYS A 31 10.79 -6.21 -10.04
CA LYS A 31 10.99 -5.99 -11.47
C LYS A 31 9.75 -5.44 -12.16
N GLU A 32 8.85 -4.79 -11.41
CA GLU A 32 7.59 -4.24 -11.92
C GLU A 32 6.69 -5.33 -12.53
N GLU A 33 6.70 -6.52 -11.91
CA GLU A 33 5.82 -7.61 -12.27
C GLU A 33 4.35 -7.15 -12.22
N LYS A 34 3.66 -7.27 -13.35
CA LYS A 34 2.27 -6.83 -13.51
C LYS A 34 1.36 -7.43 -12.43
N GLY A 35 0.70 -6.57 -11.67
CA GLY A 35 -0.26 -6.97 -10.63
C GLY A 35 0.37 -7.65 -9.40
N ALA A 36 1.69 -7.66 -9.23
CA ALA A 36 2.32 -8.35 -8.11
C ALA A 36 2.20 -7.59 -6.77
N GLY A 37 1.86 -6.31 -6.83
CA GLY A 37 1.74 -5.41 -5.70
C GLY A 37 0.35 -5.38 -5.06
N SER A 38 0.27 -4.69 -3.94
CA SER A 38 -0.94 -4.49 -3.14
C SER A 38 -0.82 -3.24 -2.28
N ILE A 39 -1.93 -2.65 -1.86
CA ILE A 39 -1.93 -1.59 -0.84
C ILE A 39 -2.46 -2.16 0.47
N TYR A 40 -1.71 -1.93 1.54
CA TYR A 40 -2.01 -2.36 2.89
C TYR A 40 -2.35 -1.18 3.79
N TRP A 41 -3.28 -1.42 4.71
CA TRP A 41 -3.61 -0.56 5.84
C TRP A 41 -3.06 -1.17 7.12
N PHE A 42 -2.33 -0.38 7.89
CA PHE A 42 -1.85 -0.76 9.21
C PHE A 42 -2.28 0.26 10.25
N PHE A 43 -2.96 -0.18 11.30
CA PHE A 43 -3.38 0.69 12.38
C PHE A 43 -3.51 -0.11 13.68
N LYS A 44 -2.92 0.42 14.76
CA LYS A 44 -3.03 -0.15 16.12
C LYS A 44 -2.71 -1.66 16.18
N GLY A 45 -1.72 -2.11 15.40
CA GLY A 45 -1.26 -3.50 15.37
C GLY A 45 -1.97 -4.40 14.36
N GLU A 46 -3.10 -3.95 13.79
CA GLU A 46 -3.84 -4.69 12.77
C GLU A 46 -3.35 -4.34 11.37
N LEU A 47 -3.16 -5.36 10.53
CA LEU A 47 -2.80 -5.23 9.12
C LEU A 47 -3.96 -5.75 8.27
N ARG A 48 -4.37 -4.97 7.27
CA ARG A 48 -5.37 -5.36 6.27
C ARG A 48 -4.85 -5.07 4.88
N ARG A 49 -5.15 -5.93 3.91
CA ARG A 49 -4.99 -5.59 2.49
C ARG A 49 -6.23 -4.85 2.02
N LEU A 50 -6.05 -3.67 1.42
CA LEU A 50 -7.14 -2.86 0.86
C LEU A 50 -7.34 -3.13 -0.63
N PHE A 51 -6.24 -3.20 -1.37
CA PHE A 51 -6.25 -3.41 -2.82
C PHE A 51 -5.19 -4.45 -3.19
N SER A 52 -5.49 -5.29 -4.19
CA SER A 52 -4.58 -6.25 -4.82
C SER A 52 -4.41 -5.91 -6.30
N ASP A 53 -3.57 -6.69 -6.99
CA ASP A 53 -3.41 -6.64 -8.45
C ASP A 53 -2.90 -5.29 -8.95
N ILE A 54 -2.03 -4.65 -8.14
CA ILE A 54 -1.37 -3.38 -8.47
C ILE A 54 0.01 -3.68 -9.08
N THR A 55 0.40 -2.97 -10.12
CA THR A 55 1.74 -3.12 -10.72
C THR A 55 2.77 -2.27 -9.98
N VAL A 56 2.56 -0.96 -9.91
CA VAL A 56 3.40 0.01 -9.18
C VAL A 56 2.53 1.00 -8.41
N SER A 57 2.31 0.76 -7.11
CA SER A 57 1.53 1.67 -6.25
C SER A 57 2.27 2.98 -5.99
N ASN A 58 1.71 4.13 -6.34
CA ASN A 58 2.28 5.45 -6.07
C ASN A 58 1.22 6.49 -5.70
N SER A 59 1.70 7.68 -5.31
CA SER A 59 0.90 8.88 -5.08
C SER A 59 -0.26 8.68 -4.09
N ILE A 60 -0.07 7.84 -3.07
CA ILE A 60 -1.05 7.66 -2.00
C ILE A 60 -1.24 9.02 -1.34
N CYS A 61 -2.44 9.58 -1.38
CA CYS A 61 -2.80 10.82 -0.68
C CYS A 61 -4.23 10.80 -0.18
N PHE A 62 -4.55 11.72 0.73
CA PHE A 62 -5.85 11.79 1.38
C PHE A 62 -6.40 13.20 1.29
N SER A 63 -7.73 13.32 1.18
CA SER A 63 -8.40 14.60 1.41
C SER A 63 -8.10 15.11 2.82
N GLN A 64 -8.24 16.43 3.02
CA GLN A 64 -7.89 17.07 4.30
C GLN A 64 -8.69 16.50 5.49
N ASP A 65 -9.94 16.12 5.26
CA ASP A 65 -10.82 15.49 6.24
C ASP A 65 -10.64 13.97 6.36
N GLY A 66 -9.80 13.36 5.51
CA GLY A 66 -9.55 11.92 5.46
C GLY A 66 -10.71 11.07 4.92
N THR A 67 -11.71 11.67 4.28
CA THR A 67 -12.85 10.89 3.75
C THR A 67 -12.59 10.28 2.38
N ILE A 68 -11.59 10.78 1.64
CA ILE A 68 -11.21 10.30 0.31
C ILE A 68 -9.73 9.94 0.30
N ALA A 69 -9.41 8.78 -0.27
CA ALA A 69 -8.06 8.34 -0.58
C ALA A 69 -7.87 8.30 -2.10
N TYR A 70 -6.71 8.76 -2.56
CA TYR A 70 -6.27 8.67 -3.95
C TYR A 70 -4.98 7.86 -4.01
N TYR A 71 -4.78 7.14 -5.11
CA TYR A 71 -3.53 6.49 -5.45
C TYR A 71 -3.47 6.30 -6.97
N THR A 72 -2.29 5.97 -7.48
CA THR A 72 -2.09 5.58 -8.88
C THR A 72 -1.44 4.22 -8.96
N ASP A 73 -1.80 3.46 -9.99
CA ASP A 73 -1.05 2.30 -10.48
C ASP A 73 -0.46 2.67 -11.85
N THR A 74 0.84 2.49 -12.02
CA THR A 74 1.59 2.89 -13.23
C THR A 74 2.40 1.75 -13.80
#